data_AF-R7XXN7-F1
#
_entry.id   AF-R7XXN7-F1
#
_cell.length_a   1.000
_cell.length_b   1.000
_cell.length_c   1.000
_cell.angle_alpha   90.00
_cell.angle_beta   90.00
_cell.angle_gamma   90.00
#
_symmetry.space_group_name_H-M   'P 1'
#
loop_
_entity.id
_entity.type
_entity.pdbx_description
1 polymer ?
#
loop_
_entity_poly.entity_id
_entity_poly.type
_entity_poly.pdbx_seq_one_letter_code
_entity_poly.pdbx_strand_id
1 'polypeptide(L)'
;MTPLGMVVAGLLLVVNDFRFNGLDLIPDLIGWGIVLGGLAKLAGRSPWFTAAAVAASFGVVLGIPLLLVEAGRGLVAAESLVIGVLVFGTCTGISAVVDRSDVQRTANLLRWIGLAVTLTALLSSALGRSIMVTADGAQVAAAVVVLLALAFFAWFLVFLWSNRKDPALGALDARTQPEPVG
;
A
#
# COMPACT_ATOMS: atom_id res chain seq x y z
N MET A 1 -1.03 15.23 11.39
CA MET A 1 -0.91 14.62 10.04
C MET A 1 -2.30 14.24 9.54
N THR A 2 -2.57 14.43 8.25
CA THR A 2 -3.83 13.95 7.66
C THR A 2 -3.83 12.42 7.59
N PRO A 3 -5.01 11.76 7.58
CA PRO A 3 -5.09 10.30 7.57
C PRO A 3 -4.32 9.66 6.42
N LEU A 4 -4.48 10.15 5.19
CA LEU A 4 -3.70 9.68 4.05
C LEU A 4 -2.21 9.99 4.14
N GLY A 5 -1.84 11.11 4.79
CA GLY A 5 -0.43 11.39 5.07
C GLY A 5 0.20 10.36 5.99
N MET A 6 -0.56 9.83 6.96
CA MET A 6 -0.10 8.70 7.79
C MET A 6 0.07 7.44 6.94
N VAL A 7 -0.91 7.11 6.09
CA VAL A 7 -0.81 5.94 5.19
C VAL A 7 0.44 6.03 4.31
N VAL A 8 0.71 7.17 3.69
CA VAL A 8 1.92 7.37 2.88
C VAL A 8 3.20 7.22 3.71
N ALA A 9 3.26 7.83 4.90
CA ALA A 9 4.44 7.73 5.76
C ALA A 9 4.70 6.30 6.22
N GLY A 10 3.66 5.56 6.60
CA GLY A 10 3.79 4.17 7.01
C GLY A 10 4.19 3.26 5.84
N LEU A 11 3.61 3.43 4.66
CA LEU A 11 3.99 2.68 3.46
C LEU A 11 5.42 2.97 2.99
N LEU A 12 5.91 4.20 3.18
CA LEU A 12 7.31 4.53 2.92
C LEU A 12 8.25 3.79 3.88
N LEU A 13 7.87 3.61 5.15
CA LEU A 13 8.67 2.81 6.09
C LEU A 13 8.72 1.35 5.64
N VAL A 14 7.57 0.76 5.31
CA VAL A 14 7.48 -0.64 4.83
C VAL A 14 8.30 -0.85 3.55
N VAL A 15 8.20 0.02 2.55
CA VAL A 15 8.90 -0.19 1.28
C VAL A 15 10.40 0.10 1.32
N ASN A 16 10.86 0.90 2.29
CA ASN A 16 12.31 1.06 2.47
C ASN A 16 12.96 -0.18 3.11
N ASP A 17 12.16 -1.14 3.61
CA ASP A 17 12.53 -2.51 3.99
C ASP A 17 13.99 -2.58 4.46
N PHE A 18 14.24 -1.94 5.60
CA PHE A 18 15.57 -1.94 6.17
C PHE A 18 15.82 -3.35 6.67
N ARG A 19 16.61 -4.14 5.93
CA ARG A 19 17.02 -5.49 6.38
C ARG A 19 18.40 -5.44 6.97
N PHE A 20 18.57 -6.03 8.16
CA PHE A 20 19.87 -6.26 8.77
C PHE A 20 20.07 -7.75 8.98
N ASN A 21 21.07 -8.33 8.30
CA ASN A 21 21.34 -9.79 8.30
C ASN A 21 20.14 -10.67 7.90
N GLY A 22 19.33 -10.20 6.94
CA GLY A 22 18.19 -10.97 6.41
C GLY A 22 16.94 -10.98 7.30
N LEU A 23 17.02 -10.40 8.51
CA LEU A 23 15.85 -10.14 9.34
C LEU A 23 15.23 -8.79 8.98
N ASP A 24 13.91 -8.79 8.96
CA ASP A 24 13.13 -7.59 8.78
C ASP A 24 13.28 -6.71 10.04
N LEU A 25 13.48 -5.41 9.87
CA LEU A 25 13.66 -4.51 11.00
C LEU A 25 12.30 -4.06 11.54
N ILE A 26 12.31 -3.64 12.80
CA ILE A 26 11.20 -2.98 13.51
C ILE A 26 10.46 -1.87 12.70
N PRO A 27 11.09 -1.11 11.76
CA PRO A 27 10.39 -0.14 10.92
C PRO A 27 9.18 -0.68 10.16
N ASP A 28 9.14 -1.96 9.78
CA ASP A 28 8.02 -2.53 9.02
C ASP A 28 6.78 -2.68 9.89
N LEU A 29 6.92 -3.21 11.11
CA LEU A 29 5.85 -3.26 12.09
C LEU A 29 5.34 -1.85 12.44
N ILE A 30 6.25 -0.89 12.60
CA ILE A 30 5.89 0.51 12.85
C ILE A 30 5.16 1.09 11.64
N GLY A 31 5.64 0.81 10.42
CA GLY A 31 5.06 1.26 9.17
C GLY A 31 3.62 0.77 9.01
N TRP A 32 3.39 -0.53 9.16
CA TRP A 32 2.06 -1.13 9.16
C TRP A 32 1.15 -0.57 10.26
N GLY A 33 1.69 -0.33 11.46
CA GLY A 33 0.94 0.32 12.54
C GLY A 33 0.49 1.75 12.20
N ILE A 34 1.36 2.54 11.57
CA ILE A 34 1.04 3.90 11.10
C ILE A 34 -0.01 3.86 9.99
N VAL A 35 0.12 2.93 9.03
CA VAL A 35 -0.87 2.70 7.96
C VAL A 35 -2.24 2.37 8.56
N LEU A 36 -2.29 1.42 9.50
CA LEU A 36 -3.51 1.04 10.21
C LEU A 36 -4.13 2.25 10.93
N GLY A 37 -3.33 3.05 11.63
CA GLY A 37 -3.82 4.27 12.29
C GLY A 37 -4.38 5.31 11.32
N GLY A 38 -3.79 5.43 10.13
CA GLY A 38 -4.31 6.28 9.04
C GLY A 38 -5.64 5.78 8.49
N LEU A 39 -5.74 4.49 8.19
CA LEU A 39 -6.95 3.87 7.63
C LEU A 39 -8.10 3.78 8.66
N ALA A 40 -7.80 3.53 9.94
CA ALA A 40 -8.78 3.53 11.02
C ALA A 40 -9.50 4.88 11.15
N LYS A 41 -8.77 6.00 10.96
CA LYS A 41 -9.36 7.35 10.91
C LYS A 41 -10.26 7.58 9.69
N LEU A 42 -10.10 6.78 8.64
CA LEU A 42 -10.92 6.82 7.42
C LEU A 42 -12.06 5.80 7.43
N ALA A 43 -12.07 4.82 8.33
CA ALA A 43 -13.02 3.72 8.37
C ALA A 43 -14.49 4.18 8.43
N GLY A 44 -14.78 5.29 9.13
CA GLY A 44 -16.12 5.87 9.20
C GLY A 44 -16.63 6.52 7.91
N ARG A 45 -15.78 6.65 6.88
CA ARG A 45 -16.13 7.33 5.62
C ARG A 45 -16.53 6.36 4.51
N SER A 46 -16.01 5.14 4.53
CA SER A 46 -16.34 4.10 3.55
C SER A 46 -15.99 2.72 4.10
N PRO A 47 -16.83 1.69 3.90
CA PRO A 47 -16.53 0.31 4.32
C PRO A 47 -15.25 -0.24 3.66
N TRP A 48 -14.86 0.30 2.51
CA TRP A 48 -13.61 -0.07 1.83
C TRP A 48 -12.36 0.36 2.58
N PHE A 49 -12.42 1.46 3.35
CA PHE A 49 -11.32 1.84 4.24
C PHE A 49 -11.23 0.88 5.44
N THR A 50 -12.35 0.35 5.92
CA THR A 50 -12.35 -0.71 6.95
C THR A 50 -11.71 -1.97 6.41
N ALA A 51 -12.05 -2.40 5.19
CA ALA A 51 -11.40 -3.55 4.56
C ALA A 51 -9.88 -3.36 4.41
N ALA A 52 -9.45 -2.16 3.99
CA ALA A 52 -8.04 -1.82 3.92
C ALA A 52 -7.36 -1.80 5.30
N ALA A 53 -8.04 -1.31 6.35
CA ALA A 53 -7.54 -1.33 7.72
C ALA A 53 -7.37 -2.77 8.24
N VAL A 54 -8.33 -3.65 7.97
CA VAL A 54 -8.22 -5.07 8.30
C VAL A 54 -7.02 -5.70 7.58
N ALA A 55 -6.82 -5.42 6.28
CA ALA A 55 -5.62 -5.86 5.57
C ALA A 55 -4.34 -5.34 6.22
N ALA A 56 -4.27 -4.05 6.58
CA ALA A 56 -3.12 -3.49 7.27
C ALA A 56 -2.83 -4.15 8.63
N SER A 57 -3.87 -4.57 9.37
CA SER A 57 -3.68 -5.35 10.59
C SER A 57 -3.05 -6.72 10.34
N PHE A 58 -3.38 -7.38 9.21
CA PHE A 58 -2.67 -8.58 8.79
C PHE A 58 -1.21 -8.28 8.46
N GLY A 59 -0.90 -7.13 7.86
CA GLY A 59 0.48 -6.68 7.66
C GLY A 59 1.27 -6.61 8.98
N VAL A 60 0.68 -6.03 10.05
CA VAL A 60 1.29 -6.03 11.40
C VAL A 60 1.50 -7.46 11.91
N VAL A 61 0.50 -8.33 11.78
CA VAL A 61 0.58 -9.72 12.28
C VAL A 61 1.64 -10.53 11.52
N LEU A 62 1.71 -10.38 10.19
CA LEU A 62 2.68 -11.06 9.34
C LEU A 62 4.12 -10.55 9.54
N GLY A 63 4.28 -9.29 9.96
CA GLY A 63 5.59 -8.74 10.33
C GLY A 63 6.22 -9.40 11.57
N ILE A 64 5.42 -9.99 12.47
CA ILE A 64 5.96 -10.61 13.71
C ILE A 64 6.83 -11.84 13.39
N PRO A 65 6.38 -12.82 12.59
CA PRO A 65 7.23 -13.93 12.15
C PRO A 65 8.49 -13.49 11.39
N LEU A 66 8.42 -12.41 10.59
CA LEU A 66 9.56 -11.90 9.81
C LEU A 66 10.72 -11.40 10.67
N LEU A 67 10.47 -11.07 11.94
CA LEU A 67 11.53 -10.76 12.90
C LEU A 67 12.34 -11.98 13.35
N LEU A 68 11.78 -13.18 13.18
CA LEU A 68 12.33 -14.42 13.75
C LEU A 68 12.78 -15.43 12.69
N VAL A 69 12.20 -15.37 11.49
CA VAL A 69 12.39 -16.37 10.43
C VAL A 69 12.46 -15.69 9.06
N GLU A 70 13.34 -16.20 8.18
CA GLU A 70 13.40 -15.76 6.79
C GLU A 70 12.06 -15.95 6.07
N ALA A 71 11.72 -14.99 5.20
CA ALA A 71 10.46 -14.99 4.46
C ALA A 71 10.37 -16.17 3.47
N GLY A 72 9.62 -17.21 3.84
CA GLY A 72 9.27 -18.29 2.93
C GLY A 72 8.27 -17.84 1.85
N ARG A 73 8.14 -18.61 0.76
CA ARG A 73 7.23 -18.32 -0.36
C ARG A 73 5.78 -18.03 0.06
N GLY A 74 5.28 -18.77 1.05
CA GLY A 74 3.92 -18.57 1.58
C GLY A 74 3.74 -17.21 2.24
N LEU A 75 4.76 -16.72 2.95
CA LEU A 75 4.73 -15.44 3.63
C LEU A 75 4.79 -14.28 2.62
N VAL A 76 5.66 -14.39 1.61
CA VAL A 76 5.73 -13.44 0.48
C VAL A 76 4.40 -13.35 -0.28
N ALA A 77 3.74 -14.49 -0.50
CA ALA A 77 2.42 -14.52 -1.13
C ALA A 77 1.34 -13.87 -0.25
N ALA A 78 1.36 -14.14 1.06
CA ALA A 78 0.43 -13.52 2.02
C ALA A 78 0.62 -12.00 2.09
N GLU A 79 1.86 -11.53 2.12
CA GLU A 79 2.20 -10.10 2.10
C GLU A 79 1.74 -9.43 0.80
N SER A 80 1.99 -10.07 -0.35
CA SER A 80 1.51 -9.60 -1.66
C SER A 80 -0.02 -9.45 -1.67
N LEU A 81 -0.73 -10.40 -1.07
CA LEU A 81 -2.19 -10.33 -0.93
C LEU A 81 -2.62 -9.17 -0.03
N VAL A 82 -1.95 -8.97 1.11
CA VAL A 82 -2.22 -7.86 2.04
C VAL A 82 -2.05 -6.51 1.33
N ILE A 83 -0.94 -6.31 0.63
CA ILE A 83 -0.69 -5.07 -0.14
C ILE A 83 -1.76 -4.89 -1.22
N GLY A 84 -2.11 -5.95 -1.95
CA GLY A 84 -3.15 -5.91 -2.98
C GLY A 84 -4.51 -5.49 -2.43
N VAL A 85 -4.95 -6.07 -1.30
CA VAL A 85 -6.21 -5.71 -0.64
C VAL A 85 -6.15 -4.28 -0.10
N LEU A 86 -5.01 -3.86 0.47
CA LEU A 86 -4.82 -2.49 0.93
C LEU A 86 -4.96 -1.48 -0.21
N VAL A 87 -4.27 -1.68 -1.33
CA VAL A 87 -4.31 -0.78 -2.49
C VAL A 87 -5.71 -0.76 -3.08
N PHE A 88 -6.33 -1.93 -3.27
CA PHE A 88 -7.68 -2.05 -3.82
C PHE A 88 -8.72 -1.38 -2.92
N GLY A 89 -8.69 -1.65 -1.62
CA GLY A 89 -9.60 -1.07 -0.63
C GLY A 89 -9.42 0.44 -0.50
N THR A 90 -8.18 0.93 -0.44
CA THR A 90 -7.90 2.37 -0.35
C THR A 90 -8.38 3.11 -1.59
N CYS A 91 -8.09 2.61 -2.79
CA CYS A 91 -8.54 3.23 -4.04
C CYS A 91 -10.07 3.20 -4.19
N THR A 92 -10.72 2.08 -3.82
CA THR A 92 -12.18 1.97 -3.86
C THR A 92 -12.83 2.91 -2.84
N GLY A 93 -12.27 3.02 -1.64
CA GLY A 93 -12.71 3.96 -0.62
C GLY A 93 -12.61 5.41 -1.10
N ILE A 94 -11.48 5.81 -1.68
CA ILE A 94 -11.29 7.15 -2.24
C ILE A 94 -12.31 7.44 -3.36
N SER A 95 -12.47 6.50 -4.31
CA SER A 95 -13.44 6.67 -5.40
C SER A 95 -14.88 6.76 -4.92
N ALA A 96 -15.22 6.19 -3.77
CA ALA A 96 -16.57 6.21 -3.21
C ALA A 96 -16.89 7.51 -2.45
N VAL A 97 -15.89 8.22 -1.94
CA VAL A 97 -16.08 9.41 -1.09
C VAL A 97 -15.72 10.73 -1.78
N VAL A 98 -14.86 10.70 -2.78
CA VAL A 98 -14.42 11.91 -3.50
C VAL A 98 -15.25 12.09 -4.78
N ASP A 99 -15.98 13.20 -4.87
CA ASP A 99 -16.78 13.57 -6.03
C ASP A 99 -15.97 14.39 -7.05
N ARG A 100 -14.88 13.79 -7.53
CA ARG A 100 -14.02 14.38 -8.57
C ARG A 100 -13.67 13.33 -9.60
N SER A 101 -14.04 13.59 -10.85
CA SER A 101 -13.92 12.62 -11.94
C SER A 101 -12.47 12.22 -12.25
N ASP A 102 -11.51 13.15 -12.11
CA ASP A 102 -10.08 12.91 -12.29
C ASP A 102 -9.51 11.96 -11.20
N VAL A 103 -9.90 12.18 -9.95
CA VAL A 103 -9.50 11.35 -8.81
C VAL A 103 -10.10 9.95 -8.93
N GLN A 104 -11.38 9.84 -9.25
CA GLN A 104 -12.07 8.56 -9.45
C GLN A 104 -11.45 7.75 -10.60
N ARG A 105 -11.12 8.40 -11.73
CA ARG A 105 -10.45 7.73 -12.86
C ARG A 105 -9.08 7.19 -12.45
N THR A 106 -8.28 8.00 -11.75
CA THR A 106 -6.93 7.60 -11.31
C THR A 106 -6.99 6.47 -10.28
N ALA A 107 -7.90 6.55 -9.31
CA ALA A 107 -8.15 5.50 -8.33
C ALA A 107 -8.56 4.18 -9.00
N ASN A 108 -9.44 4.23 -10.00
CA ASN A 108 -9.85 3.05 -10.75
C ASN A 108 -8.70 2.41 -11.52
N LEU A 109 -7.83 3.20 -12.17
CA LEU A 109 -6.65 2.69 -12.85
C LEU A 109 -5.69 2.00 -11.87
N LEU A 110 -5.34 2.67 -10.76
CA LEU A 110 -4.47 2.11 -9.73
C LEU A 110 -5.03 0.83 -9.14
N ARG A 111 -6.34 0.77 -8.90
CA ARG A 111 -7.04 -0.40 -8.38
C ARG A 111 -6.90 -1.62 -9.30
N TRP A 112 -7.18 -1.45 -10.59
CA TRP A 112 -7.14 -2.57 -11.54
C TRP A 112 -5.72 -3.00 -11.89
N ILE A 113 -4.80 -2.05 -12.05
CA ILE A 113 -3.37 -2.35 -12.25
C ILE A 113 -2.81 -3.07 -11.02
N GLY A 114 -3.09 -2.57 -9.81
CA GLY A 114 -2.66 -3.21 -8.57
C GLY A 114 -3.19 -4.63 -8.40
N LEU A 115 -4.46 -4.86 -8.77
CA LEU A 115 -5.03 -6.21 -8.78
C LEU A 115 -4.32 -7.11 -9.79
N ALA A 116 -4.07 -6.64 -11.01
CA ALA A 116 -3.37 -7.41 -12.04
C ALA A 116 -1.93 -7.77 -11.61
N VAL A 117 -1.20 -6.82 -11.02
CA VAL A 117 0.16 -7.04 -10.47
C VAL A 117 0.12 -8.06 -9.35
N THR A 118 -0.82 -7.93 -8.41
CA THR A 118 -0.97 -8.86 -7.27
C THR A 118 -1.29 -10.28 -7.75
N LEU A 119 -2.24 -10.43 -8.67
CA LEU A 119 -2.60 -11.73 -9.23
C LEU A 119 -1.43 -12.36 -9.99
N THR A 120 -0.66 -11.55 -10.74
CA THR A 120 0.52 -12.02 -11.45
C THR A 120 1.60 -12.51 -10.48
N ALA A 121 1.83 -11.78 -9.38
CA ALA A 121 2.78 -12.18 -8.34
C ALA A 121 2.35 -13.49 -7.64
N LEU A 122 1.06 -13.62 -7.31
CA LEU A 122 0.51 -14.83 -6.70
C LEU A 122 0.57 -16.04 -7.64
N LEU A 123 0.20 -15.88 -8.91
CA LEU A 123 0.27 -16.93 -9.92
C LEU A 123 1.72 -17.39 -10.15
N SER A 124 2.66 -16.45 -10.22
CA SER A 124 4.08 -16.75 -10.36
C SER A 124 4.62 -17.54 -9.16
N SER A 125 4.19 -17.17 -7.95
CA SER A 125 4.55 -17.86 -6.71
C SER A 125 3.96 -19.27 -6.63
N ALA A 126 2.70 -19.44 -7.05
CA ALA A 126 1.98 -20.71 -6.99
C ALA A 126 2.45 -21.72 -8.04
N LEU A 127 2.74 -21.26 -9.27
CA LEU A 127 3.14 -22.15 -10.36
C LEU A 127 4.57 -22.66 -10.22
N GLY A 128 5.39 -22.05 -9.35
CA GLY A 128 6.81 -22.41 -9.15
C GLY A 128 7.66 -22.32 -10.42
N ARG A 129 7.08 -21.82 -11.53
CA ARG A 129 7.75 -21.64 -12.81
C ARG A 129 8.52 -20.32 -12.73
N SER A 130 9.78 -20.42 -12.33
CA SER A 130 10.79 -19.57 -12.94
C SER A 130 10.64 -19.77 -14.44
N ILE A 131 10.03 -18.80 -15.13
CA ILE A 131 10.01 -18.75 -16.59
C ILE A 131 11.48 -18.92 -16.98
N MET A 132 11.82 -20.05 -17.60
CA MET A 132 13.16 -20.36 -18.07
C MET A 132 13.48 -19.42 -19.23
N VAL A 133 13.67 -18.14 -18.91
CA VAL A 133 14.45 -17.24 -19.73
C VAL A 133 15.89 -17.70 -19.52
N THR A 134 16.67 -17.77 -20.60
CA THR A 134 18.11 -18.03 -20.52
C THR A 134 18.74 -17.14 -19.44
N ALA A 135 19.78 -17.63 -18.76
CA ALA A 135 20.30 -17.04 -17.52
C ALA A 135 20.51 -15.51 -17.59
N ASP A 136 20.88 -14.98 -18.76
CA ASP A 136 21.09 -13.55 -18.98
C ASP A 136 19.78 -12.77 -19.20
N GLY A 137 18.78 -13.34 -19.87
CA GLY A 137 17.49 -12.68 -20.09
C GLY A 137 16.57 -12.70 -18.87
N ALA A 138 16.69 -13.71 -18.00
CA ALA A 138 15.87 -13.86 -16.80
C ALA A 138 16.09 -12.71 -15.83
N GLN A 139 17.34 -12.31 -15.64
CA GLN A 139 17.72 -11.23 -14.73
C GLN A 139 17.19 -9.88 -15.23
N VAL A 140 17.31 -9.60 -16.54
CA VAL A 140 16.79 -8.36 -17.14
C VAL A 140 15.27 -8.31 -17.00
N ALA A 141 14.57 -9.41 -17.31
CA ALA A 141 13.12 -9.46 -17.17
C ALA A 141 12.68 -9.25 -15.71
N ALA A 142 13.35 -9.90 -14.75
CA ALA A 142 13.08 -9.71 -13.32
C ALA A 142 13.31 -8.25 -12.88
N ALA A 143 14.43 -7.65 -13.30
CA ALA A 143 14.74 -6.24 -13.01
C ALA A 143 13.68 -5.30 -13.57
N VAL A 144 13.22 -5.52 -14.82
CA VAL A 144 12.15 -4.72 -15.43
C VAL A 144 10.85 -4.86 -14.64
N VAL A 145 10.47 -6.07 -14.23
CA VAL A 145 9.26 -6.30 -13.42
C VAL A 145 9.35 -5.57 -12.07
N VAL A 146 10.49 -5.63 -11.40
CA VAL A 146 10.72 -4.90 -10.14
C VAL A 146 10.62 -3.39 -10.36
N LEU A 147 11.23 -2.85 -11.41
CA LEU A 147 11.15 -1.42 -11.73
C LEU A 147 9.72 -0.98 -12.02
N LEU A 148 8.94 -1.78 -12.74
CA LEU A 148 7.53 -1.51 -13.00
C LEU A 148 6.70 -1.54 -11.71
N ALA A 149 6.94 -2.51 -10.82
CA ALA A 149 6.29 -2.58 -9.51
C ALA A 149 6.62 -1.35 -8.63
N LEU A 150 7.89 -0.93 -8.61
CA LEU A 150 8.32 0.28 -7.89
C LEU A 150 7.71 1.55 -8.49
N ALA A 151 7.67 1.68 -9.82
CA ALA A 151 7.04 2.81 -10.49
C ALA A 151 5.53 2.88 -10.19
N PHE A 152 4.85 1.73 -10.21
CA PHE A 152 3.45 1.63 -9.81
C PHE A 152 3.25 2.05 -8.35
N PHE A 153 4.09 1.56 -7.44
CA PHE A 153 3.98 1.90 -6.02
C PHE A 153 4.25 3.39 -5.76
N ALA A 154 5.27 3.97 -6.40
CA ALA A 154 5.55 5.40 -6.34
C ALA A 154 4.36 6.21 -6.87
N TRP A 155 3.73 5.79 -7.97
CA TRP A 155 2.53 6.44 -8.50
C TRP A 155 1.36 6.37 -7.49
N PHE A 156 1.15 5.23 -6.85
CA PHE A 156 0.17 5.08 -5.77
C PHE A 156 0.44 6.03 -4.60
N LEU A 157 1.69 6.12 -4.13
CA LEU A 157 2.07 7.04 -3.04
C LEU A 157 1.86 8.50 -3.43
N VAL A 158 2.26 8.91 -4.64
CA VAL A 158 2.04 10.27 -5.16
C VAL A 158 0.55 10.57 -5.25
N PHE A 159 -0.27 9.61 -5.68
CA PHE A 159 -1.72 9.75 -5.73
C PHE A 159 -2.31 9.98 -4.33
N LEU A 160 -1.95 9.16 -3.34
CA LEU A 160 -2.41 9.35 -1.95
C LEU A 160 -1.95 10.70 -1.38
N TRP A 161 -0.68 11.06 -1.61
CA TRP A 161 -0.09 12.29 -1.11
C TRP A 161 -0.76 13.53 -1.71
N SER A 162 -1.05 13.51 -3.01
CA SER A 162 -1.67 14.62 -3.73
C SER A 162 -3.11 14.86 -3.27
N ASN A 163 -3.82 13.81 -2.85
CA ASN A 163 -5.20 13.88 -2.37
C ASN A 163 -5.32 14.00 -0.85
N ARG A 164 -4.21 14.04 -0.10
CA ARG A 164 -4.23 14.02 1.38
C ARG A 164 -4.91 15.23 2.04
N LYS A 165 -5.11 16.31 1.29
CA LYS A 165 -5.73 17.56 1.75
C LYS A 165 -7.22 17.64 1.42
N ASP A 166 -7.78 16.61 0.80
CA ASP A 166 -9.21 16.59 0.48
C ASP A 166 -10.05 16.49 1.77
N PRO A 167 -11.01 17.40 2.01
CA PRO A 167 -11.90 17.35 3.18
C PRO A 167 -12.71 16.05 3.25
N ALA A 168 -13.06 15.46 2.10
CA ALA A 168 -13.73 14.15 2.02
C ALA A 168 -12.85 13.00 2.50
N LEU A 169 -11.55 13.24 2.74
CA LEU A 169 -10.57 12.29 3.27
C LEU A 169 -9.99 12.70 4.64
N GLY A 170 -10.68 13.60 5.36
CA GLY A 170 -10.36 13.92 6.76
C GLY A 170 -9.23 14.91 6.94
N ALA A 171 -8.95 15.71 5.92
CA ALA A 171 -8.30 16.98 6.13
C ALA A 171 -9.22 17.91 6.94
N LEU A 172 -8.65 18.65 7.91
CA LEU A 172 -9.39 19.68 8.63
C LEU A 172 -9.82 20.76 7.63
N ASP A 173 -11.10 21.12 7.64
CA ASP A 173 -11.59 22.23 6.83
C ASP A 173 -10.87 23.50 7.26
N ALA A 174 -10.16 24.15 6.33
CA ALA A 174 -9.49 25.43 6.59
C ALA A 174 -10.47 26.50 7.12
N ARG A 175 -11.78 26.34 6.84
CA ARG A 175 -12.86 27.21 7.34
C ARG A 175 -13.17 27.06 8.83
N THR A 176 -12.67 26.00 9.49
CA THR A 176 -12.82 25.82 10.95
C THR A 176 -11.64 26.34 11.74
N GLN A 177 -10.62 26.92 11.09
CA GLN A 177 -9.59 27.65 11.81
C GLN A 177 -10.16 29.01 12.23
N PRO A 178 -10.18 29.35 13.53
CA PRO A 178 -10.62 30.66 13.98
C PRO A 178 -9.76 31.72 13.30
N GLU A 179 -10.38 32.78 12.77
CA GLU A 179 -9.63 33.93 12.26
C GLU A 179 -8.68 34.42 13.36
N PRO A 180 -7.39 34.65 13.04
CA PRO A 180 -6.46 35.17 14.03
C PRO A 180 -6.99 36.51 14.53
N VAL A 181 -7.35 36.54 15.82
CA VAL A 181 -7.74 37.78 16.51
C VAL A 181 -6.48 38.65 16.54
N GLY A 182 -6.47 39.70 15.72
CA GLY A 182 -5.41 40.69 15.65
C GLY A 182 -5.31 41.57 16.89
#